data_AF-A0AA39T3X0-F1
#
_entry.id   AF-A0AA39T3X0-F1
#
_cell.length_a   1.000
_cell.length_b   1.000
_cell.length_c   1.000
_cell.angle_alpha   90.00
_cell.angle_beta   90.00
_cell.angle_gamma   90.00
#
_symmetry.space_group_name_H-M   'P 1'
#
loop_
_entity.id
_entity.type
_entity.pdbx_description
1 polymer ?
#
loop_
_entity_poly.entity_id
_entity_poly.type
_entity_poly.pdbx_seq_one_letter_code
_entity_poly.pdbx_strand_id
1 'polypeptide(L)'
;MLHVAATNNTRLDMLLPSQTVRCQIPIWHHFGLTMAKQKWYRSKICQCLMNIHQVETAGDMERVVRRLDDHTHKTRKDCKCNECKDDRRNRGCSNPNQCAQRAKYMLDSLEEKWDPWRPNQEDGLSLTEET
;
A
#
# COMPACT_ATOMS: atom_id res chain seq x y z
N MET A 1 9.96 -14.99 -1.20
CA MET A 1 11.42 -14.83 -1.38
C MET A 1 11.80 -13.35 -1.40
N LEU A 2 11.95 -12.72 -0.24
CA LEU A 2 12.56 -11.38 -0.08
C LEU A 2 13.57 -11.35 1.10
N HIS A 3 13.72 -12.48 1.81
CA HIS A 3 14.56 -12.59 3.01
C HIS A 3 16.06 -12.70 2.70
N VAL A 4 16.43 -13.05 1.47
CA VAL A 4 17.82 -13.37 1.08
C VAL A 4 18.63 -12.15 0.61
N ALA A 5 17.97 -11.06 0.19
CA ALA A 5 18.67 -9.91 -0.40
C ALA A 5 19.46 -9.05 0.62
N ALA A 6 19.10 -9.11 1.91
CA ALA A 6 19.75 -8.31 2.94
C ALA A 6 21.20 -8.74 3.24
N THR A 7 21.59 -9.96 2.89
CA THR A 7 22.91 -10.53 3.22
C THR A 7 23.99 -10.15 2.20
N ASN A 8 23.62 -9.66 1.00
CA ASN A 8 24.55 -9.47 -0.13
C ASN A 8 24.67 -8.02 -0.66
N ASN A 9 24.16 -7.00 0.04
CA ASN A 9 24.17 -5.60 -0.42
C ASN A 9 23.57 -5.41 -1.85
N THR A 10 22.67 -6.31 -2.26
CA THR A 10 21.98 -6.25 -3.55
C THR A 10 20.64 -5.54 -3.36
N ARG A 11 20.44 -4.41 -4.04
CA ARG A 11 19.14 -3.70 -4.10
C ARG A 11 18.39 -4.17 -5.35
N LEU A 12 17.11 -4.49 -5.20
CA LEU A 12 16.23 -4.64 -6.35
C LEU A 12 16.09 -3.26 -7.01
N ASP A 13 16.69 -3.12 -8.19
CA ASP A 13 16.51 -1.93 -9.02
C ASP A 13 15.86 -2.34 -10.33
N MET A 14 14.60 -1.95 -10.49
CA MET A 14 13.82 -2.17 -11.71
C MET A 14 13.61 -0.82 -12.35
N LEU A 15 14.08 -0.59 -13.59
CA LEU A 15 14.05 0.75 -14.21
C LEU A 15 12.63 1.34 -14.29
N LEU A 16 11.67 0.56 -14.83
CA LEU A 16 10.28 0.97 -15.01
C LEU A 16 9.33 -0.13 -14.51
N PRO A 17 9.00 -0.16 -13.21
CA PRO A 17 8.13 -1.20 -12.68
C PRO A 17 6.67 -0.98 -13.13
N SER A 18 6.06 -2.03 -13.66
CA SER A 18 4.62 -1.99 -13.98
C SER A 18 3.78 -1.78 -12.71
N GLN A 19 2.57 -1.28 -12.87
CA GLN A 19 1.62 -1.05 -11.77
C GLN A 19 1.33 -2.37 -11.04
N THR A 20 1.14 -3.45 -11.79
CA THR A 20 0.97 -4.79 -11.22
C THR A 20 2.13 -5.18 -10.31
N VAL A 21 3.37 -4.95 -10.73
CA VAL A 21 4.55 -5.22 -9.90
C VAL A 21 4.55 -4.35 -8.66
N ARG A 22 4.32 -3.03 -8.80
CA ARG A 22 4.26 -2.10 -7.66
C ARG A 22 3.21 -2.52 -6.62
N CYS A 23 2.01 -2.89 -7.05
CA CYS A 23 0.94 -3.34 -6.17
C CYS A 23 1.26 -4.64 -5.43
N GLN A 24 2.11 -5.53 -5.98
CA GLN A 24 2.42 -6.84 -5.37
C GLN A 24 3.55 -6.80 -4.33
N ILE A 25 4.28 -5.68 -4.20
CA ILE A 25 5.40 -5.60 -3.26
C ILE A 25 4.86 -5.57 -1.81
N PRO A 26 5.43 -6.38 -0.90
CA PRO A 26 5.04 -6.36 0.51
C PRO A 26 5.28 -5.00 1.16
N ILE A 27 4.24 -4.40 1.74
CA ILE A 27 4.28 -3.00 2.20
C ILE A 27 5.07 -2.82 3.50
N TRP A 28 5.03 -3.81 4.40
CA TRP A 28 5.67 -3.73 5.72
C TRP A 28 7.20 -3.75 5.67
N HIS A 29 7.74 -4.33 4.60
CA HIS A 29 9.18 -4.40 4.34
C HIS A 29 9.60 -3.63 3.09
N HIS A 30 8.69 -2.85 2.50
CA HIS A 30 8.86 -2.20 1.22
C HIS A 30 10.18 -1.41 1.14
N PHE A 31 10.98 -1.68 0.12
CA PHE A 31 12.35 -1.15 0.01
C PHE A 31 12.37 0.30 -0.51
N GLY A 32 11.33 0.74 -1.22
CA GLY A 32 11.13 2.14 -1.61
C GLY A 32 10.57 3.05 -0.52
N LEU A 33 10.61 2.67 0.76
CA LEU A 33 10.14 3.52 1.85
C LEU A 33 11.23 4.50 2.29
N THR A 34 10.88 5.78 2.33
CA THR A 34 11.79 6.88 2.72
C THR A 34 11.90 7.09 4.24
N MET A 35 11.04 6.41 5.03
CA MET A 35 10.95 6.56 6.48
C MET A 35 11.46 5.35 7.26
N ALA A 36 11.81 5.56 8.53
CA ALA A 36 12.27 4.50 9.44
C ALA A 36 11.15 3.51 9.81
N LYS A 37 11.29 2.24 9.38
CA LYS A 37 10.30 1.15 9.49
C LYS A 37 9.98 0.71 10.94
N GLN A 38 10.91 0.90 11.88
CA GLN A 38 10.83 0.32 13.22
C GLN A 38 9.62 0.80 14.06
N LYS A 39 9.11 2.01 13.81
CA LYS A 39 8.02 2.59 14.63
C LYS A 39 6.63 2.04 14.31
N TRP A 40 6.45 1.31 13.20
CA TRP A 40 5.12 0.93 12.73
C TRP A 40 4.59 -0.34 13.39
N TYR A 41 5.42 -1.37 13.56
CA TYR A 41 5.00 -2.66 14.13
C TYR A 41 4.42 -2.54 15.55
N ARG A 42 4.80 -1.51 16.31
CA ARG A 42 4.27 -1.23 17.65
C ARG A 42 2.97 -0.42 17.64
N SER A 43 2.59 0.17 16.50
CA SER A 43 1.39 1.00 16.41
C SER A 43 0.14 0.13 16.35
N LYS A 44 -0.81 0.35 17.26
CA LYS A 44 -2.12 -0.34 17.25
C LYS A 44 -2.85 -0.20 15.92
N ILE A 45 -2.71 0.93 15.23
CA ILE A 45 -3.33 1.16 13.92
C ILE A 45 -2.67 0.30 12.84
N CYS A 46 -1.34 0.19 12.85
CA CYS A 46 -0.63 -0.68 11.92
C CYS A 46 -0.90 -2.16 12.21
N GLN A 47 -1.01 -2.55 13.48
CA GLN A 47 -1.46 -3.90 13.86
C GLN A 47 -2.89 -4.18 13.39
N CYS A 48 -3.78 -3.19 13.43
CA CYS A 48 -5.12 -3.31 12.85
C CYS A 48 -5.04 -3.51 11.32
N LEU A 49 -4.21 -2.73 10.63
CA LEU A 49 -4.00 -2.90 9.18
C LEU A 49 -3.48 -4.31 8.84
N MET A 50 -2.51 -4.83 9.60
CA MET A 50 -1.97 -6.19 9.41
C MET A 50 -3.02 -7.27 9.73
N ASN A 51 -3.60 -7.22 10.93
CA ASN A 51 -4.32 -8.38 11.49
C ASN A 51 -5.83 -8.36 11.19
N ILE A 52 -6.41 -7.16 11.03
CA ILE A 52 -7.86 -6.98 10.83
C ILE A 52 -8.18 -6.68 9.37
N HIS A 53 -7.42 -5.76 8.75
CA HIS A 53 -7.59 -5.45 7.32
C HIS A 53 -6.79 -6.40 6.41
N GLN A 54 -5.93 -7.26 6.97
CA GLN A 54 -5.14 -8.25 6.23
C GLN A 54 -4.30 -7.62 5.12
N VAL A 55 -3.73 -6.45 5.39
CA VAL A 55 -2.86 -5.75 4.45
C VAL A 55 -1.50 -6.43 4.43
N GLU A 56 -1.07 -6.91 3.26
CA GLU A 56 0.25 -7.50 3.07
C GLU A 56 1.07 -6.74 2.02
N THR A 57 0.40 -6.28 0.96
CA THR A 57 1.00 -5.65 -0.21
C THR A 57 0.66 -4.16 -0.33
N ALA A 58 1.39 -3.44 -1.19
CA ALA A 58 1.08 -2.05 -1.50
C ALA A 58 -0.32 -1.91 -2.13
N GLY A 59 -0.76 -2.87 -2.94
CA GLY A 59 -2.10 -2.91 -3.52
C GLY A 59 -3.20 -3.14 -2.47
N ASP A 60 -2.95 -3.96 -1.44
CA ASP A 60 -3.90 -4.10 -0.33
C ASP A 60 -4.07 -2.77 0.41
N MET A 61 -2.95 -2.08 0.65
CA MET A 61 -2.93 -0.76 1.28
C MET A 61 -3.69 0.27 0.43
N GLU A 62 -3.48 0.25 -0.90
CA GLU A 62 -4.19 1.09 -1.88
C GLU A 62 -5.71 0.91 -1.78
N ARG A 63 -6.19 -0.34 -1.73
CA ARG A 63 -7.63 -0.64 -1.57
C ARG A 63 -8.21 -0.04 -0.29
N VAL A 64 -7.46 -0.06 0.81
CA VAL A 64 -7.89 0.58 2.07
C VAL A 64 -7.96 2.10 1.93
N VAL A 65 -7.08 2.71 1.12
CA VAL A 65 -7.03 4.17 0.91
C VAL A 65 -8.15 4.66 -0.01
N ARG A 66 -8.55 3.87 -1.03
CA ARG A 66 -9.60 4.24 -2.02
C ARG A 66 -10.88 4.80 -1.40
N ARG A 67 -11.27 4.33 -0.22
CA ARG A 67 -12.46 4.83 0.49
C ARG A 67 -12.37 6.31 0.88
N LEU A 68 -11.18 6.88 0.99
CA LEU A 68 -11.01 8.29 1.32
C LEU A 68 -11.53 9.19 0.20
N ASP A 69 -11.53 8.68 -1.04
CA ASP A 69 -12.02 9.37 -2.23
C ASP A 69 -13.50 9.06 -2.52
N ASP A 70 -14.13 8.14 -1.77
CA ASP A 70 -15.55 7.84 -1.89
C ASP A 70 -16.39 9.02 -1.36
N HIS A 71 -17.27 9.56 -2.20
CA HIS A 71 -18.19 10.65 -1.86
C HIS A 71 -19.09 10.37 -0.63
N THR A 72 -19.38 9.09 -0.37
CA THR A 72 -20.16 8.64 0.80
C THR A 72 -19.33 8.58 2.08
N HIS A 73 -18.00 8.57 1.96
CA HIS A 73 -17.10 8.57 3.11
C HIS A 73 -17.07 9.93 3.79
N LYS A 74 -16.81 9.91 5.10
CA LYS A 74 -16.68 11.09 5.95
C LYS A 74 -15.53 10.85 6.91
N THR A 75 -14.73 11.89 7.14
CA THR A 75 -13.53 11.86 7.99
C THR A 75 -13.88 11.82 9.49
N ARG A 76 -14.57 10.77 9.92
CA ARG A 76 -14.98 10.52 11.31
C ARG A 76 -14.98 9.03 11.62
N LYS A 77 -14.76 8.69 12.90
CA LYS A 77 -14.65 7.31 13.39
C LYS A 77 -15.88 6.44 13.04
N ASP A 78 -17.07 7.02 13.07
CA ASP A 78 -18.34 6.32 12.91
C ASP A 78 -18.96 6.47 11.51
N CYS A 79 -18.15 6.81 10.50
CA CYS A 79 -18.56 6.98 9.10
C CYS A 79 -19.52 5.86 8.64
N LYS A 80 -20.61 6.23 7.96
CA LYS A 80 -21.72 5.32 7.60
C LYS A 80 -21.60 4.74 6.19
N CYS A 81 -20.50 4.98 5.47
CA CYS A 81 -20.25 4.31 4.19
C CYS A 81 -20.17 2.78 4.39
N ASN A 82 -20.38 2.03 3.31
CA ASN A 82 -20.50 0.58 3.37
C ASN A 82 -19.21 -0.07 3.88
N GLU A 83 -18.05 0.34 3.39
CA GLU A 83 -16.76 -0.19 3.85
C GLU A 83 -16.50 0.05 5.33
N CYS A 84 -16.73 1.28 5.83
CA CYS A 84 -16.52 1.57 7.25
C CYS A 84 -17.52 0.81 8.15
N LYS A 85 -18.73 0.54 7.66
CA LYS A 85 -19.70 -0.31 8.37
C LYS A 85 -19.25 -1.77 8.40
N ASP A 86 -18.80 -2.31 7.27
CA ASP A 86 -18.27 -3.66 7.16
C ASP A 86 -17.07 -3.87 8.08
N ASP A 87 -16.08 -2.98 8.01
CA ASP A 87 -14.88 -3.03 8.85
C ASP A 87 -15.21 -3.05 10.35
N ARG A 88 -16.20 -2.25 10.79
CA ARG A 88 -16.62 -2.22 12.19
C ARG A 88 -17.41 -3.46 12.60
N ARG A 89 -18.34 -3.93 11.76
CA ARG A 89 -19.30 -4.98 12.12
C ARG A 89 -18.74 -6.39 11.93
N ASN A 90 -18.00 -6.59 10.84
CA ASN A 90 -17.60 -7.91 10.37
C ASN A 90 -16.12 -8.18 10.62
N ARG A 91 -15.28 -7.14 10.65
CA ARG A 91 -13.83 -7.28 10.89
C ARG A 91 -13.40 -6.90 12.30
N GLY A 92 -14.23 -6.16 13.05
CA GLY A 92 -13.91 -5.71 14.40
C GLY A 92 -12.94 -4.51 14.45
N CYS A 93 -12.75 -3.79 13.35
CA CYS A 93 -11.97 -2.55 13.33
C CYS A 93 -12.71 -1.45 14.09
N SER A 94 -12.11 -0.87 15.13
CA SER A 94 -12.78 0.17 15.94
C SER A 94 -12.79 1.57 15.28
N ASN A 95 -11.91 1.82 14.31
CA ASN A 95 -11.78 3.12 13.64
C ASN A 95 -11.25 2.98 12.19
N PRO A 96 -12.13 2.64 11.23
CA PRO A 96 -11.71 2.42 9.84
C PRO A 96 -11.13 3.67 9.17
N ASN A 97 -11.62 4.86 9.51
CA ASN A 97 -11.09 6.11 8.97
C ASN A 97 -9.62 6.32 9.36
N GLN A 98 -9.27 6.05 10.62
CA GLN A 98 -7.90 6.18 11.08
C GLN A 98 -6.96 5.14 10.44
N CYS A 99 -7.46 3.93 10.16
CA CYS A 99 -6.71 2.93 9.42
C CYS A 99 -6.43 3.41 7.98
N ALA A 100 -7.44 3.95 7.29
CA ALA A 100 -7.27 4.49 5.94
C ALA A 100 -6.34 5.71 5.88
N GLN A 101 -6.42 6.63 6.83
CA GLN A 101 -5.48 7.76 6.92
C GLN A 101 -4.04 7.29 7.18
N ARG A 102 -3.86 6.29 8.04
CA ARG A 102 -2.53 5.70 8.27
C ARG A 102 -2.01 4.99 7.03
N ALA A 103 -2.87 4.26 6.33
CA ALA A 103 -2.55 3.59 5.08
C ALA A 103 -2.09 4.60 4.02
N LYS A 104 -2.82 5.72 3.87
CA LYS A 104 -2.45 6.81 2.96
C LYS A 104 -1.09 7.39 3.31
N TYR A 105 -0.88 7.73 4.58
CA TYR A 105 0.41 8.24 5.04
C TYR A 105 1.59 7.30 4.71
N MET A 106 1.39 5.98 4.81
CA MET A 106 2.41 5.00 4.46
C MET A 106 2.67 4.95 2.95
N LEU A 107 1.63 5.00 2.11
CA LEU A 107 1.80 5.07 0.66
C LEU A 107 2.47 6.37 0.21
N ASP A 108 2.08 7.51 0.79
CA ASP A 108 2.69 8.82 0.53
C ASP A 108 4.17 8.88 0.95
N SER A 109 4.65 7.92 1.73
CA SER A 109 6.05 7.80 2.16
C SER A 109 6.91 6.94 1.22
N LEU A 110 6.33 6.38 0.17
CA LEU A 110 7.06 5.64 -0.87
C LEU A 110 7.77 6.63 -1.80
N GLU A 111 8.97 6.27 -2.28
CA GLU A 111 9.57 6.94 -3.43
C GLU A 111 8.60 6.86 -4.62
N GLU A 112 8.48 7.95 -5.39
CA GLU A 112 7.51 8.08 -6.51
C GLU A 112 7.52 6.88 -7.48
N LYS A 113 8.72 6.36 -7.76
CA LYS A 113 8.95 5.18 -8.61
C LYS A 113 8.15 3.94 -8.17
N TRP A 114 7.82 3.83 -6.88
CA TRP A 114 7.13 2.68 -6.30
C TRP A 114 5.68 2.98 -5.91
N ASP A 115 5.16 4.16 -6.23
CA ASP A 115 3.78 4.51 -5.97
C ASP A 115 2.82 3.57 -6.74
N PRO A 116 1.95 2.79 -6.07
CA PRO A 116 1.00 1.88 -6.72
C PRO A 116 -0.08 2.61 -7.55
N TRP A 117 -0.35 3.89 -7.27
CA TRP A 117 -1.36 4.67 -7.97
C TRP A 117 -0.92 5.15 -9.34
N ARG A 118 0.39 5.25 -9.56
CA ARG A 118 0.93 5.83 -10.79
C ARG A 118 0.64 4.90 -11.99
N PRO A 119 0.09 5.40 -13.10
CA PRO A 119 -0.14 4.57 -14.28
C PRO A 119 1.18 4.01 -14.83
N ASN A 120 1.10 2.97 -15.67
CA ASN A 120 2.27 2.53 -16.42
C ASN A 120 2.73 3.66 -17.35
N GLN A 121 4.04 3.86 -17.45
CA GLN A 121 4.56 4.64 -18.56
C GLN A 121 4.53 3.74 -19.79
N GLU A 122 3.80 4.14 -20.81
CA GLU A 122 3.96 3.58 -22.15
C GLU A 122 5.32 4.09 -22.65
N ASP A 123 6.33 3.24 -22.64
CA ASP A 123 7.69 3.59 -23.04
C ASP A 123 7.87 3.64 -24.56
N GLY A 124 6.81 3.35 -25.34
CA GLY A 124 6.80 3.46 -26.80
C GLY A 124 7.80 2.52 -27.49
N LEU A 125 8.40 1.59 -26.75
CA LEU A 125 9.35 0.61 -27.26
C LEU A 125 8.58 -0.57 -27.83
N SER A 126 7.99 -0.38 -29.02
CA SER A 126 7.61 -1.52 -29.84
C SER A 126 8.89 -2.26 -30.22
N LEU A 127 9.03 -3.51 -29.80
CA LEU A 127 10.02 -4.42 -30.36
C LEU A 127 9.79 -4.45 -31.87
N THR A 128 10.63 -3.76 -32.64
CA THR A 128 10.67 -3.95 -34.09
C THR A 128 11.23 -5.35 -34.30
N GLU A 129 10.41 -6.24 -34.83
CA GLU A 129 10.88 -7.54 -35.32
C GLU A 129 11.92 -7.26 -36.41
N GLU A 130 13.15 -7.72 -36.21
CA GLU A 130 14.16 -7.72 -37.27
C GLU A 130 13.72 -8.71 -38.35
N THR A 131 13.28 -8.18 -39.49
CA THR A 131 12.96 -8.95 -40.71
C THR A 131 14.20 -9.35 -41.49
#